data_AF-A0A7J3NLR1-F1
#
_entry.id   AF-A0A7J3NLR1-F1
#
_cell.length_a   1.000
_cell.length_b   1.000
_cell.length_c   1.000
_cell.angle_alpha   90.00
_cell.angle_beta   90.00
_cell.angle_gamma   90.00
#
_symmetry.space_group_name_H-M   'P 1'
#
loop_
_entity.id
_entity.type
_entity.pdbx_description
1 polymer ?
#
loop_
_entity_poly.entity_id
_entity_poly.type
_entity_poly.pdbx_seq_one_letter_code
_entity_poly.pdbx_strand_id
1 'polypeptide(L)'
;MERCCFELVAVQTLITGLRTVYVSLKNKSVSRMPQEDQVKDMPSKVYAPLGTRGREAISIRECLKCGGENSVEVVDVSSNDEVSGENILETIDYMVKCSKCEVKYIVRVRSMYLEDKKEENRLVSTVFIVEDNQEYWLGIL
;
A
#
# COMPACT_ATOMS: atom_id res chain seq x y z
N MET A 1 -6.28 6.23 -14.38
CA MET A 1 -7.73 6.45 -14.18
C MET A 1 -7.98 6.21 -12.70
N GLU A 2 -7.85 7.23 -11.88
CA GLU A 2 -7.92 7.12 -10.42
C GLU A 2 -9.30 7.59 -9.95
N ARG A 3 -9.95 6.78 -9.12
CA ARG A 3 -11.26 7.07 -8.54
C ARG A 3 -11.04 7.88 -7.27
N CYS A 4 -11.46 9.15 -7.28
CA CYS A 4 -11.46 10.02 -6.10
C CYS A 4 -12.69 9.72 -5.23
N CYS A 5 -12.47 9.41 -3.94
CA CYS A 5 -13.50 9.42 -2.92
C CYS A 5 -13.54 10.82 -2.29
N PHE A 6 -14.68 11.50 -2.32
CA PHE A 6 -14.86 12.86 -1.79
C PHE A 6 -15.72 12.83 -0.52
N GLU A 7 -15.24 13.45 0.56
CA GLU A 7 -16.10 13.80 1.71
C GLU A 7 -16.60 15.25 1.60
N LEU A 8 -17.90 15.44 1.84
CA LEU A 8 -18.63 16.70 1.73
C LEU A 8 -18.69 17.40 3.09
N VAL A 9 -18.17 18.63 3.19
CA VAL A 9 -18.47 19.52 4.32
C VAL A 9 -19.14 20.78 3.80
N ALA A 10 -20.37 21.04 4.26
CA ALA A 10 -21.16 22.20 3.89
C ALA A 10 -20.83 23.39 4.81
N VAL A 11 -20.43 24.52 4.23
CA VAL A 11 -20.31 25.80 4.93
C VAL A 11 -21.44 26.72 4.47
N GLN A 12 -22.16 27.29 5.44
CA GLN A 12 -23.39 28.03 5.20
C GLN A 12 -23.20 29.50 5.59
N THR A 13 -23.36 30.42 4.63
CA THR A 13 -23.47 31.86 4.92
C THR A 13 -24.64 32.46 4.12
N LEU A 14 -25.55 33.12 4.84
CA LEU A 14 -26.77 33.76 4.36
C LEU A 14 -26.49 35.18 3.87
N ILE A 15 -26.55 35.42 2.55
CA ILE A 15 -26.90 36.73 1.98
C ILE A 15 -27.78 36.48 0.74
N THR A 16 -28.81 37.31 0.62
CA THR A 16 -29.95 37.29 -0.30
C THR A 16 -29.63 36.92 -1.76
N GLY A 17 -30.35 35.91 -2.27
CA GLY A 17 -30.88 35.94 -3.63
C GLY A 17 -29.94 35.67 -4.81
N LEU A 18 -29.02 34.71 -4.72
CA LEU A 18 -28.48 33.89 -5.83
C LEU A 18 -27.39 32.99 -5.23
N ARG A 19 -27.68 31.70 -5.05
CA ARG A 19 -26.75 30.74 -4.42
C ARG A 19 -25.72 30.28 -5.45
N THR A 20 -24.61 31.00 -5.55
CA THR A 20 -23.40 30.49 -6.19
C THR A 20 -22.57 29.77 -5.13
N VAL A 21 -22.53 28.44 -5.20
CA VAL A 21 -21.69 27.60 -4.32
C VAL A 21 -20.30 27.51 -4.95
N TYR A 22 -19.30 28.13 -4.32
CA TYR A 22 -17.91 27.93 -4.68
C TYR A 22 -17.34 26.75 -3.88
N VAL A 23 -17.00 25.66 -4.56
CA VAL A 23 -16.26 24.53 -3.98
C VAL A 23 -14.77 24.86 -4.07
N SER A 24 -14.14 25.15 -2.94
CA SER A 24 -12.69 25.32 -2.85
C SER A 24 -12.05 23.96 -2.63
N LEU A 25 -11.50 23.37 -3.70
CA LEU A 25 -10.71 22.14 -3.63
C LEU A 25 -9.31 22.49 -3.09
N LYS A 26 -9.06 22.27 -1.80
CA LYS A 26 -7.70 22.28 -1.28
C LYS A 26 -7.06 20.92 -1.58
N ASN A 27 -6.08 20.91 -2.49
CA ASN A 27 -5.23 19.74 -2.72
C ASN A 27 -4.48 19.42 -1.42
N LYS A 28 -4.80 18.28 -0.80
CA LYS A 28 -3.94 17.69 0.23
C LYS A 28 -2.69 17.20 -0.48
N SER A 29 -1.59 17.93 -0.33
CA SER A 29 -0.30 17.55 -0.86
C SER A 29 0.11 16.22 -0.25
N VAL A 30 0.08 15.15 -1.05
CA VAL A 30 0.80 13.91 -0.76
C VAL A 30 2.27 14.30 -0.70
N SER A 31 2.82 14.38 0.51
CA SER A 31 4.24 14.62 0.72
C SER A 31 4.99 13.42 0.16
N ARG A 32 5.64 13.60 -1.00
CA ARG A 32 6.56 12.60 -1.55
C ARG A 32 7.68 12.40 -0.53
N MET A 33 7.67 11.25 0.17
CA MET A 33 8.79 10.83 1.00
C MET A 33 10.02 10.59 0.12
N PRO A 34 11.25 10.86 0.58
CA PRO A 34 12.48 10.55 -0.15
C PRO A 34 12.56 9.05 -0.50
N GLN A 35 12.97 8.71 -1.73
CA GLN A 35 12.92 7.34 -2.27
C GLN A 35 13.78 6.33 -1.49
N GLU A 36 14.91 6.74 -0.90
CA GLU A 36 15.78 5.85 -0.11
C GLU A 36 15.15 5.35 1.20
N ASP A 37 14.20 6.09 1.77
CA ASP A 37 13.54 5.71 3.01
C ASP A 37 12.37 4.74 2.76
N GLN A 38 11.73 4.82 1.59
CA GLN A 38 10.60 3.96 1.23
C GLN A 38 10.98 2.48 1.05
N VAL A 39 12.21 2.19 0.62
CA VAL A 39 12.72 0.80 0.53
C VAL A 39 12.99 0.21 1.93
N LYS A 40 13.37 1.05 2.90
CA LYS A 40 13.60 0.59 4.29
C LYS A 40 12.31 0.16 4.97
N ASP A 41 11.22 0.88 4.66
CA ASP A 41 9.89 0.61 5.20
C ASP A 41 9.24 -0.63 4.55
N MET A 42 9.69 -1.03 3.36
CA MET A 42 9.28 -2.30 2.75
C MET A 42 9.85 -3.48 3.57
N PRO A 43 9.03 -4.51 3.87
CA PRO A 43 9.51 -5.67 4.60
C PRO A 43 10.72 -6.30 3.92
N SER A 44 11.68 -6.80 4.68
CA SER A 44 12.87 -7.42 4.11
C SER A 44 12.59 -8.85 3.65
N LYS A 45 11.83 -9.60 4.45
CA LYS A 45 11.53 -11.01 4.24
C LYS A 45 10.03 -11.27 4.40
N VAL A 46 9.55 -12.25 3.65
CA VAL A 46 8.21 -12.82 3.78
C VAL A 46 8.32 -14.32 3.95
N TYR A 47 7.38 -14.93 4.66
CA TYR A 47 7.36 -16.37 4.87
C TYR A 47 6.27 -17.02 4.00
N ALA A 48 6.71 -17.70 2.94
CA ALA A 48 5.85 -18.48 2.06
C ALA A 48 5.67 -19.90 2.62
N PRO A 49 4.47 -20.48 2.66
CA PRO A 49 4.30 -21.86 3.07
C PRO A 49 4.76 -22.82 1.98
N LEU A 50 5.41 -23.91 2.39
CA LEU A 50 5.79 -25.03 1.55
C LEU A 50 4.96 -26.30 1.88
N GLY A 51 3.70 -26.10 2.26
CA GLY A 51 2.82 -27.18 2.73
C GLY A 51 3.34 -27.82 4.01
N THR A 52 3.51 -29.15 4.02
CA THR A 52 4.02 -29.90 5.19
C THR A 52 5.52 -29.71 5.44
N ARG A 53 6.25 -29.11 4.49
CA ARG A 53 7.70 -28.86 4.61
C ARG A 53 8.03 -27.61 5.43
N GLY A 54 7.02 -26.91 5.94
CA GLY A 54 7.18 -25.71 6.76
C GLY A 54 7.03 -24.43 5.95
N ARG A 55 7.88 -23.44 6.23
CA ARG A 55 7.87 -22.12 5.59
C ARG A 55 9.26 -21.78 5.08
N GLU A 56 9.33 -21.10 3.95
CA GLU A 56 10.57 -20.58 3.38
C GLU A 56 10.57 -19.05 3.46
N ALA A 57 11.71 -18.51 3.86
CA ALA A 57 11.91 -17.07 3.90
C ALA A 57 12.33 -16.58 2.52
N ILE A 58 11.53 -15.71 1.91
CA ILE A 58 11.78 -15.10 0.62
C ILE A 58 12.14 -13.63 0.84
N SER A 59 13.23 -13.18 0.23
CA SER A 59 13.64 -11.76 0.26
C SER A 59 12.85 -10.98 -0.79
N ILE A 60 11.99 -10.06 -0.36
CA ILE A 60 11.21 -9.22 -1.30
C ILE A 60 11.95 -7.95 -1.74
N ARG A 61 13.14 -7.72 -1.16
CA ARG A 61 14.10 -6.69 -1.62
C ARG A 61 14.94 -7.16 -2.81
N GLU A 62 14.80 -8.44 -3.19
CA GLU A 62 15.41 -9.03 -4.37
C GLU A 62 14.39 -9.11 -5.50
N CYS A 63 14.87 -9.04 -6.75
CA CYS A 63 13.95 -9.11 -7.88
C CYS A 63 13.37 -10.51 -8.00
N LEU A 64 12.06 -10.63 -7.82
CA LEU A 64 11.34 -11.92 -7.84
C LEU A 64 11.30 -12.58 -9.23
N LYS A 65 11.74 -11.88 -10.28
CA LYS A 65 11.81 -12.40 -11.66
C LYS A 65 13.20 -12.89 -12.07
N CYS A 66 14.25 -12.12 -11.74
CA CYS A 66 15.61 -12.45 -12.16
C CYS A 66 16.54 -12.86 -11.02
N GLY A 67 16.07 -12.87 -9.77
CA GLY A 67 16.90 -13.17 -8.59
C GLY A 67 17.97 -12.12 -8.31
N GLY A 68 17.83 -10.92 -8.89
CA GLY A 68 18.81 -9.87 -8.74
C GLY A 68 18.85 -9.33 -7.32
N GLU A 69 19.92 -9.63 -6.59
CA GLU A 69 20.17 -9.02 -5.28
C GLU A 69 20.34 -7.50 -5.38
N ASN A 70 19.78 -6.77 -4.39
CA ASN A 70 19.83 -5.32 -4.23
C ASN A 70 19.50 -4.54 -5.52
N SER A 71 18.64 -5.10 -6.36
CA SER A 71 18.29 -4.52 -7.66
C SER A 71 16.87 -3.95 -7.69
N VAL A 72 16.14 -4.03 -6.58
CA VAL A 72 14.76 -3.55 -6.50
C VAL A 72 14.74 -2.15 -5.89
N GLU A 73 14.12 -1.22 -6.61
CA GLU A 73 13.92 0.16 -6.18
C GLU A 73 12.42 0.44 -6.06
N VAL A 74 12.01 1.10 -4.97
CA VAL A 74 10.62 1.56 -4.79
C VAL A 74 10.42 2.85 -5.57
N VAL A 75 9.55 2.80 -6.57
CA VAL A 75 9.23 3.92 -7.46
C VAL A 75 8.10 4.77 -6.89
N ASP A 76 7.11 4.13 -6.27
CA ASP A 76 5.94 4.78 -5.70
C ASP A 76 5.37 3.96 -4.55
N VAL A 77 4.70 4.63 -3.62
CA VAL A 77 3.99 4.00 -2.50
C VAL A 77 2.61 4.61 -2.39
N SER A 78 1.60 3.76 -2.38
CA SER A 78 0.22 4.16 -2.07
C SER A 78 -0.29 3.37 -0.88
N SER A 79 -1.15 4.00 -0.08
CA SER A 79 -1.78 3.37 1.07
C SER A 79 -3.28 3.66 1.06
N ASN A 80 -4.06 2.69 1.51
CA ASN A 80 -5.50 2.80 1.67
C ASN A 80 -5.96 1.98 2.88
N ASP A 81 -6.98 2.50 3.57
CA ASP A 81 -7.56 1.89 4.76
C ASP A 81 -9.04 1.60 4.54
N GLU A 82 -9.44 0.37 4.84
CA GLU A 82 -10.83 -0.04 4.86
C GLU A 82 -11.24 -0.38 6.30
N VAL A 83 -12.29 0.26 6.80
CA VAL A 83 -12.80 0.05 8.16
C VAL A 83 -14.10 -0.76 8.09
N SER A 84 -14.16 -1.87 8.82
CA SER A 84 -15.33 -2.74 8.92
C SER A 84 -15.61 -3.11 10.38
N GLY A 85 -16.54 -2.37 11.00
CA GLY A 85 -16.79 -2.47 12.44
C GLY A 85 -15.55 -2.04 13.22
N GLU A 86 -15.03 -2.94 14.06
CA GLU A 86 -13.79 -2.74 14.82
C GLU A 86 -12.54 -3.12 14.02
N ASN A 87 -12.66 -3.75 12.85
CA ASN A 87 -11.50 -4.16 12.07
C ASN A 87 -11.03 -3.05 11.13
N ILE A 88 -9.73 -2.83 11.08
CA ILE A 88 -9.07 -1.95 10.12
C ILE A 88 -8.20 -2.80 9.20
N LEU A 89 -8.47 -2.76 7.90
CA LEU A 89 -7.63 -3.36 6.87
C LEU A 89 -6.82 -2.27 6.19
N GLU A 90 -5.53 -2.21 6.50
CA GLU A 90 -4.55 -1.36 5.85
C GLU A 90 -3.98 -2.10 4.63
N THR A 91 -3.99 -1.45 3.47
CA THR A 91 -3.35 -1.93 2.25
C THR A 91 -2.27 -0.93 1.85
N ILE A 92 -1.02 -1.39 1.75
CA ILE A 92 0.12 -0.60 1.26
C ILE A 92 0.64 -1.26 -0.01
N ASP A 93 0.66 -0.50 -1.10
CA ASP A 93 1.20 -0.92 -2.37
C ASP A 93 2.53 -0.23 -2.62
N TYR A 94 3.58 -1.04 -2.73
CA TYR A 94 4.90 -0.63 -3.16
C TYR A 94 5.04 -0.93 -4.65
N MET A 95 5.02 0.10 -5.49
CA MET A 95 5.38 -0.06 -6.89
C MET A 95 6.89 -0.15 -6.98
N VAL A 96 7.40 -1.30 -7.41
CA VAL A 96 8.84 -1.55 -7.50
C VAL A 96 9.30 -1.72 -8.94
N LYS A 97 10.53 -1.28 -9.22
CA LYS A 97 11.23 -1.50 -10.49
C LYS A 97 12.54 -2.22 -10.21
N CYS A 98 12.83 -3.26 -10.98
CA CYS A 98 14.15 -3.87 -11.00
C CYS A 98 15.11 -3.07 -11.88
N SER A 99 16.27 -2.67 -11.37
CA SER A 99 17.31 -1.97 -12.15
C SER A 99 18.04 -2.88 -13.13
N LYS A 100 18.03 -4.22 -12.92
CA LYS A 100 18.71 -5.21 -13.78
C LYS A 100 17.88 -5.64 -14.99
N CYS A 101 16.61 -6.01 -14.78
CA CYS A 101 15.73 -6.51 -15.85
C CYS A 101 14.62 -5.53 -16.23
N GLU A 102 14.57 -4.36 -15.59
CA GLU A 102 13.61 -3.28 -15.83
C GLU A 102 12.13 -3.62 -15.60
N VAL A 103 11.83 -4.84 -15.14
CA VAL A 103 10.47 -5.27 -14.82
C VAL A 103 9.91 -4.43 -13.66
N LYS A 104 8.65 -4.05 -13.80
CA LYS A 104 7.85 -3.39 -12.76
C LYS A 104 6.75 -4.32 -12.28
N TYR A 105 6.54 -4.33 -10.98
CA TYR A 105 5.43 -5.05 -10.34
C TYR A 105 5.06 -4.33 -9.05
N ILE A 106 3.92 -4.69 -8.46
CA ILE A 106 3.48 -4.14 -7.19
C ILE A 106 3.67 -5.20 -6.12
N VAL A 107 4.31 -4.83 -5.01
CA VAL A 107 4.28 -5.59 -3.77
C VAL A 107 3.19 -5.00 -2.90
N ARG A 108 2.13 -5.75 -2.66
CA ARG A 108 0.97 -5.33 -1.86
C ARG A 108 1.04 -5.98 -0.48
N VAL A 109 1.07 -5.16 0.56
CA VAL A 109 1.01 -5.60 1.95
C VAL A 109 -0.37 -5.27 2.50
N ARG A 110 -1.09 -6.28 2.98
CA ARG A 110 -2.38 -6.12 3.67
C ARG A 110 -2.24 -6.48 5.13
N SER A 111 -2.41 -5.50 6.01
CA SER A 111 -2.34 -5.65 7.45
C SER A 111 -3.71 -5.45 8.07
N MET A 112 -4.18 -6.44 8.83
CA MET A 112 -5.44 -6.36 9.57
C MET A 112 -5.15 -6.01 11.03
N TYR A 113 -5.87 -5.03 11.56
CA TYR A 113 -5.79 -4.57 12.94
C TYR A 113 -7.17 -4.64 13.60
N LEU A 114 -7.18 -4.86 14.92
CA LEU A 114 -8.36 -4.74 15.76
C LEU A 114 -8.37 -3.35 16.45
N GLU A 115 -9.48 -2.64 16.35
CA GLU A 115 -9.73 -1.29 16.88
C GLU A 115 -8.83 -0.19 16.31
N ASP A 116 -7.54 -0.19 16.67
CA ASP A 116 -6.55 0.84 16.32
C ASP A 116 -5.38 0.26 15.53
N LYS A 117 -4.76 1.08 14.66
CA LYS A 117 -3.51 0.76 13.93
C LYS A 117 -2.27 0.80 14.82
N LYS A 118 -2.21 -0.09 15.80
CA LYS A 118 -1.03 -0.31 16.65
C LYS A 118 -0.46 -1.69 16.39
N GLU A 119 0.84 -1.85 16.53
CA GLU A 119 1.49 -3.14 16.28
C GLU A 119 0.96 -4.25 17.21
N GLU A 120 0.64 -3.92 18.46
CA GLU A 120 -0.01 -4.83 19.42
C GLU A 120 -1.41 -5.31 18.99
N ASN A 121 -2.07 -4.54 18.12
CA ASN A 121 -3.41 -4.83 17.62
C ASN A 121 -3.39 -5.49 16.24
N ARG A 122 -2.20 -5.70 15.64
CA ARG A 122 -2.05 -6.29 14.31
C ARG A 122 -2.30 -7.79 14.38
N LEU A 123 -3.38 -8.24 13.75
CA LEU A 123 -3.79 -9.64 13.72
C LEU A 123 -2.96 -10.45 12.72
N VAL A 124 -2.80 -9.93 11.51
CA VAL A 124 -2.07 -10.60 10.43
C VAL A 124 -1.62 -9.59 9.38
N SER A 125 -0.45 -9.83 8.81
CA SER A 125 0.02 -9.16 7.60
C SER A 125 0.25 -10.18 6.49
N THR A 126 -0.34 -9.95 5.34
CA THR A 126 -0.21 -10.79 4.14
C THR A 126 0.45 -10.01 3.03
N VAL A 127 1.28 -10.67 2.24
CA VAL A 127 2.02 -10.05 1.14
C VAL A 127 1.61 -10.72 -0.17
N PHE A 128 1.37 -9.89 -1.17
CA PHE A 128 1.00 -10.29 -2.53
C PHE A 128 1.91 -9.61 -3.54
N ILE A 129 2.13 -10.29 -4.67
CA ILE A 129 2.62 -9.67 -5.89
C ILE A 129 1.40 -9.37 -6.77
N VAL A 130 1.32 -8.17 -7.33
CA VAL A 130 0.28 -7.82 -8.30
C VAL A 130 0.89 -7.60 -9.67
N GLU A 131 0.45 -8.41 -10.64
CA GLU A 131 0.88 -8.39 -12.05
C GLU A 131 -0.35 -8.56 -12.93
N ASP A 132 -0.47 -7.75 -14.00
CA ASP A 132 -1.60 -7.81 -14.93
C ASP A 132 -2.98 -7.81 -14.25
N ASN A 133 -3.12 -7.02 -13.17
CA ASN A 133 -4.30 -6.96 -12.30
C ASN A 133 -4.67 -8.27 -11.58
N GLN A 134 -3.76 -9.24 -11.54
CA GLN A 134 -3.89 -10.48 -10.79
C GLN A 134 -3.04 -10.45 -9.53
N GLU A 135 -3.59 -10.93 -8.42
CA GLU A 135 -2.90 -11.01 -7.13
C GLU A 135 -2.37 -12.42 -6.91
N TYR A 136 -1.07 -12.51 -6.65
CA TYR A 136 -0.39 -13.74 -6.31
C TYR A 136 0.05 -13.67 -4.86
N TRP A 137 -0.53 -14.51 -4.02
CA TRP A 137 -0.15 -14.56 -2.62
C TRP A 137 1.29 -15.08 -2.47
N LEU A 138 2.09 -14.33 -1.72
CA LEU A 138 3.51 -14.63 -1.52
C LEU A 138 3.78 -15.17 -0.12
N GLY A 139 3.11 -14.63 0.91
CA GLY A 139 3.34 -15.09 2.28
C GLY A 139 2.79 -14.16 3.34
N ILE A 140 3.33 -14.31 4.55
CA ILE A 140 3.02 -13.48 5.72
C ILE A 140 4.28 -12.85 6.31
N LEU A 141 4.08 -11.78 7.09
CA LEU A 141 5.12 -11.13 7.91
C LEU A 141 5.02 -11.58 9.37
#